data_AF-A0A7C7W634-F1
#
_entry.id   AF-A0A7C7W634-F1
#
_cell.length_a   1.000
_cell.length_b   1.000
_cell.length_c   1.000
_cell.angle_alpha   90.00
_cell.angle_beta   90.00
_cell.angle_gamma   90.00
#
_symmetry.space_group_name_H-M   'P 1'
#
loop_
_entity.id
_entity.type
_entity.pdbx_description
1 polymer ?
#
loop_
_entity_poly.entity_id
_entity_poly.type
_entity_poly.pdbx_seq_one_letter_code
_entity_poly.pdbx_strand_id
1 'polypeptide(L)'
;MVRMPPIAAVALGGTAGASLRWAVLDGVGGTTFPWPVLLVNLVGCALLGLLIGLEVPRSTRLLLGTGLCGGLTTFSTFTVEAAQMIRADDTTLAVAYVLCSVAGGLAAVVAGRTAGSRIGGPAC
;
A
#
# COMPACT_ATOMS: atom_id res chain seq x y z
N MET A 1 -3.99 -19.37 25.37
CA MET A 1 -3.49 -18.43 24.35
C MET A 1 -3.98 -18.92 22.99
N VAL A 2 -5.09 -18.39 22.48
CA VAL A 2 -5.71 -18.86 21.23
C VAL A 2 -4.83 -18.39 20.06
N ARG A 3 -4.18 -19.33 19.36
CA ARG A 3 -3.43 -19.02 18.13
C ARG A 3 -4.44 -18.69 17.03
N MET A 4 -4.49 -17.43 16.58
CA MET A 4 -5.23 -17.09 15.36
C MET A 4 -4.67 -17.88 14.17
N PRO A 5 -5.51 -18.59 13.40
CA PRO A 5 -5.04 -19.28 12.22
C PRO A 5 -4.50 -18.25 11.20
N PRO A 6 -3.42 -18.56 10.45
CA PRO A 6 -2.80 -17.63 9.51
C PRO A 6 -3.78 -16.95 8.55
N ILE A 7 -4.75 -17.71 8.05
CA ILE A 7 -5.77 -17.20 7.13
C ILE A 7 -6.71 -16.17 7.78
N ALA A 8 -7.05 -16.34 9.07
CA ALA A 8 -7.89 -15.37 9.78
C ALA A 8 -7.15 -14.04 9.98
N ALA A 9 -5.84 -14.09 10.28
CA ALA A 9 -5.03 -12.87 10.37
C ALA A 9 -4.99 -12.14 9.02
N VAL A 10 -4.73 -12.85 7.92
CA VAL A 10 -4.73 -12.26 6.57
C VAL A 10 -6.10 -11.69 6.22
N ALA A 11 -7.19 -12.42 6.48
CA ALA A 11 -8.54 -11.99 6.17
C ALA A 11 -8.95 -10.73 6.96
N LEU A 12 -8.67 -10.68 8.26
CA LEU A 12 -9.00 -9.51 9.09
C LEU A 12 -8.23 -8.27 8.64
N GLY A 13 -6.93 -8.41 8.39
CA GLY A 13 -6.13 -7.32 7.85
C GLY A 13 -6.61 -6.89 6.47
N GLY A 14 -6.87 -7.85 5.58
CA GLY A 14 -7.31 -7.61 4.21
C GLY A 14 -8.62 -6.86 4.14
N THR A 15 -9.63 -7.28 4.93
CA THR A 15 -10.90 -6.57 5.04
C THR A 15 -10.69 -5.14 5.54
N ALA A 16 -9.93 -4.96 6.63
CA ALA A 16 -9.65 -3.61 7.16
C ALA A 16 -8.94 -2.73 6.12
N GLY A 17 -7.95 -3.27 5.40
CA GLY A 17 -7.20 -2.55 4.37
C GLY A 17 -8.08 -2.15 3.18
N ALA A 18 -8.89 -3.08 2.69
CA ALA A 18 -9.81 -2.83 1.58
C ALA A 18 -10.91 -1.82 1.96
N SER A 19 -11.45 -1.91 3.17
CA SER A 19 -12.42 -0.94 3.69
C SER A 19 -11.82 0.46 3.84
N LEU A 20 -10.59 0.57 4.34
CA LEU A 20 -9.89 1.85 4.44
C LEU A 20 -9.63 2.45 3.05
N ARG A 21 -9.16 1.63 2.09
CA ARG A 21 -8.99 2.07 0.70
C ARG A 21 -10.31 2.58 0.13
N TRP A 22 -11.41 1.84 0.31
CA TRP A 22 -12.73 2.26 -0.15
C TRP A 22 -13.12 3.62 0.44
N ALA A 23 -12.97 3.80 1.76
CA ALA A 23 -13.30 5.07 2.43
C ALA A 23 -12.47 6.26 1.91
N VAL A 24 -11.17 6.05 1.63
CA VAL A 24 -10.30 7.09 1.06
C VAL A 24 -10.72 7.45 -0.36
N LEU A 25 -11.06 6.45 -1.18
CA LEU A 25 -11.50 6.68 -2.56
C LEU A 25 -12.86 7.39 -2.62
N ASP A 26 -13.78 7.03 -1.72
CA ASP A 26 -15.11 7.64 -1.61
C ASP A 26 -15.03 9.11 -1.15
N GLY A 27 -14.20 9.40 -0.13
CA GLY A 27 -14.08 10.74 0.44
C GLY A 27 -13.32 11.77 -0.43
N VAL A 28 -12.55 11.33 -1.43
CA VAL A 28 -11.66 12.18 -2.25
C VAL A 28 -12.07 12.17 -3.74
N GLY A 29 -13.34 11.87 -4.03
CA GLY A 29 -13.88 11.81 -5.39
C GLY A 29 -13.78 13.13 -6.17
N GLY A 30 -13.79 13.03 -7.52
CA GLY A 30 -13.87 14.19 -8.42
C GLY A 30 -12.54 14.90 -8.73
N THR A 31 -11.40 14.25 -8.50
CA THR A 31 -10.08 14.81 -8.82
C THR A 31 -9.67 14.52 -10.27
N THR A 32 -8.99 15.47 -10.91
CA THR A 32 -8.46 15.32 -12.29
C THR A 32 -7.32 14.30 -12.38
N PHE A 33 -6.65 14.06 -11.25
CA PHE A 33 -5.55 13.11 -11.12
C PHE A 33 -5.90 12.09 -10.04
N PRO A 34 -5.58 10.78 -10.22
CA PRO A 34 -5.96 9.70 -9.30
C PRO A 34 -5.13 9.69 -7.99
N TRP A 35 -5.17 10.80 -7.26
CA TRP A 35 -4.55 10.96 -5.94
C TRP A 35 -4.95 9.88 -4.94
N PRO A 36 -6.22 9.46 -4.83
CA PRO A 36 -6.62 8.51 -3.80
C PRO A 36 -5.89 7.17 -3.95
N VAL A 37 -5.82 6.64 -5.17
CA VAL A 37 -5.13 5.37 -5.46
C VAL A 37 -3.61 5.52 -5.33
N LEU A 38 -3.03 6.64 -5.77
CA LEU A 38 -1.62 6.92 -5.53
C LEU A 38 -1.30 6.88 -4.03
N LEU A 39 -2.05 7.61 -3.22
CA LEU A 39 -1.79 7.75 -1.78
C LEU A 39 -1.93 6.44 -1.02
N VAL A 40 -3.01 5.67 -1.25
CA VAL A 40 -3.17 4.37 -0.57
C VAL A 40 -2.05 3.39 -0.95
N ASN A 41 -1.60 3.42 -2.20
CA ASN A 41 -0.46 2.61 -2.65
C ASN A 41 0.85 3.04 -1.97
N LEU A 42 1.17 4.33 -1.97
CA LEU A 42 2.38 4.85 -1.34
C LEU A 42 2.41 4.61 0.18
N VAL A 43 1.28 4.84 0.86
CA VAL A 43 1.16 4.59 2.30
C VAL A 43 1.28 3.10 2.61
N GLY A 44 0.62 2.23 1.84
CA GLY A 44 0.76 0.78 2.02
C GLY A 44 2.18 0.28 1.76
N CYS A 45 2.86 0.81 0.75
CA CYS A 45 4.28 0.53 0.48
C CYS A 45 5.18 0.97 1.64
N ALA A 46 5.00 2.19 2.16
CA ALA A 46 5.76 2.69 3.31
C ALA A 46 5.54 1.85 4.56
N LEU A 47 4.28 1.51 4.87
CA LEU A 47 3.93 0.69 6.01
C LEU A 47 4.52 -0.72 5.89
N LEU A 48 4.45 -1.34 4.71
CA LEU A 48 5.05 -2.64 4.48
C LEU A 48 6.58 -2.60 4.65
N GLY A 49 7.22 -1.56 4.13
CA GLY A 49 8.65 -1.29 4.38
C GLY A 49 8.96 -1.19 5.87
N LEU A 50 8.18 -0.41 6.62
CA LEU A 50 8.33 -0.25 8.07
C LEU A 50 8.25 -1.58 8.81
N LEU A 51 7.27 -2.43 8.48
CA LEU A 51 7.11 -3.76 9.08
C LEU A 51 8.32 -4.67 8.79
N ILE A 52 8.91 -4.55 7.60
CA ILE A 52 10.14 -5.28 7.25
C ILE A 52 11.32 -4.77 8.09
N GLY A 53 11.47 -3.45 8.21
CA GLY A 53 12.57 -2.85 8.98
C GLY A 53 12.50 -3.11 10.48
N LEU A 54 11.30 -3.26 11.02
CA LEU A 54 11.06 -3.60 12.43
C LEU A 54 11.20 -5.09 12.75
N GLU A 55 11.43 -5.94 11.75
CA GLU A 55 11.58 -7.40 11.91
C GLU A 55 10.43 -8.05 12.70
N VAL A 56 9.19 -7.57 12.48
CA VAL A 56 8.04 -7.99 13.30
C VAL A 56 7.74 -9.50 13.16
N PRO A 57 7.16 -10.13 14.21
CA PRO A 57 6.82 -11.56 14.17
C PRO A 57 5.91 -11.93 12.99
N ARG A 58 5.98 -13.19 12.57
CA ARG A 58 5.21 -13.70 11.42
C ARG A 58 3.70 -13.43 11.53
N SER A 59 3.11 -13.54 12.72
CA SER A 59 1.69 -13.24 12.94
C SER A 59 1.34 -11.80 12.58
N THR A 60 2.18 -10.85 13.00
CA THR A 60 2.04 -9.42 12.68
C THR A 60 2.26 -9.16 11.20
N ARG A 61 3.24 -9.82 10.56
CA ARG A 61 3.45 -9.71 9.10
C ARG A 61 2.26 -10.22 8.28
N LEU A 62 1.59 -11.28 8.72
CA LEU A 62 0.39 -11.80 8.04
C LEU A 62 -0.79 -10.84 8.19
N LEU A 63 -1.03 -10.31 9.40
CA LEU A 63 -2.13 -9.39 9.67
C LEU A 63 -1.91 -8.03 8.97
N LEU A 64 -0.76 -7.40 9.20
CA LEU A 64 -0.51 -6.03 8.74
C LEU A 64 0.14 -5.96 7.37
N GLY A 65 1.05 -6.88 7.05
CA GLY A 65 1.74 -6.90 5.76
C GLY A 65 0.86 -7.51 4.67
N THR A 66 0.63 -8.81 4.73
CA THR A 66 -0.17 -9.52 3.72
C THR A 66 -1.63 -9.09 3.73
N GLY A 67 -2.24 -8.96 4.93
CA GLY A 67 -3.61 -8.52 5.08
C GLY A 67 -3.77 -7.03 4.81
N LEU A 68 -3.47 -6.17 5.79
CA LEU A 68 -3.76 -4.74 5.73
C LEU A 68 -3.12 -4.03 4.53
N CYS A 69 -1.80 -4.13 4.35
CA CYS A 69 -1.14 -3.49 3.20
C CYS A 69 -1.61 -4.11 1.87
N GLY A 70 -1.84 -5.42 1.82
CA GLY A 70 -2.37 -6.09 0.64
C GLY A 70 -3.78 -5.64 0.25
N GLY A 71 -4.65 -5.38 1.22
CA GLY A 71 -6.01 -4.87 0.97
C GLY A 71 -6.05 -3.35 0.70
N LEU A 72 -5.18 -2.60 1.38
CA LEU A 72 -5.05 -1.14 1.25
C LEU A 72 -4.51 -0.74 -0.12
N THR A 73 -3.52 -1.48 -0.64
CA THR A 73 -2.94 -1.21 -1.96
C THR A 73 -3.76 -1.87 -3.08
N THR A 74 -3.66 -1.35 -4.30
CA THR A 74 -4.33 -1.89 -5.48
C THR A 74 -3.52 -1.62 -6.74
N PHE A 75 -3.00 -2.67 -7.36
CA PHE A 75 -2.37 -2.58 -8.68
C PHE A 75 -3.42 -2.56 -9.79
N SER A 76 -4.51 -3.33 -9.66
CA SER A 76 -5.55 -3.43 -10.69
C SER A 76 -6.23 -2.08 -10.94
N THR A 77 -6.65 -1.37 -9.88
CA THR A 77 -7.28 -0.04 -10.02
C THR A 77 -6.31 0.96 -10.64
N PHE A 78 -5.05 0.99 -10.16
CA PHE A 78 -3.98 1.81 -10.73
C PHE A 78 -3.83 1.60 -12.25
N THR A 79 -3.76 0.33 -12.70
CA THR A 79 -3.60 0.03 -14.13
C THR A 79 -4.81 0.43 -14.97
N VAL A 80 -6.02 0.31 -14.43
CA VAL A 80 -7.25 0.73 -15.11
C VAL A 80 -7.28 2.25 -15.29
N GLU A 81 -6.92 3.01 -14.25
CA GLU A 81 -6.82 4.47 -14.30
C GLU A 81 -5.76 4.94 -15.30
N ALA A 82 -4.58 4.32 -15.30
CA ALA A 82 -3.53 4.62 -16.28
C ALA A 82 -4.02 4.34 -17.71
N ALA A 83 -4.68 3.20 -17.94
CA ALA A 83 -5.25 2.86 -19.24
C ALA A 83 -6.39 3.80 -19.66
N GLN A 84 -7.18 4.31 -18.71
CA GLN A 84 -8.21 5.31 -18.98
C GLN A 84 -7.61 6.64 -19.43
N MET A 85 -6.52 7.10 -18.79
CA MET A 85 -5.81 8.31 -19.20
C MET A 85 -5.25 8.20 -20.63
N ILE A 86 -4.64 7.05 -20.96
CA ILE A 86 -4.16 6.79 -22.33
C ILE A 86 -5.32 6.81 -23.34
N ARG A 87 -6.47 6.20 -23.01
CA ARG A 87 -7.66 6.24 -23.89
C ARG A 87 -8.26 7.64 -24.05
N ALA A 88 -8.06 8.52 -23.07
CA ALA A 88 -8.46 9.92 -23.12
C ALA A 88 -7.43 10.83 -23.82
N ASP A 89 -6.42 10.24 -24.46
CA ASP A 89 -5.29 10.92 -25.13
C ASP A 89 -4.37 11.72 -24.18
N ASP A 90 -4.51 11.52 -22.86
CA ASP A 90 -3.65 12.15 -21.85
C ASP A 90 -2.47 11.25 -21.48
N THR A 91 -1.64 10.95 -22.49
CA THR A 91 -0.49 10.05 -22.33
C THR A 91 0.54 10.60 -21.36
N THR A 92 0.71 11.93 -21.30
CA THR A 92 1.65 12.58 -20.39
C THR A 92 1.24 12.35 -18.93
N LEU A 93 -0.03 12.56 -18.57
CA LEU A 93 -0.49 12.25 -17.21
C LEU A 93 -0.43 10.75 -16.90
N ALA A 94 -0.75 9.88 -17.86
CA ALA A 94 -0.63 8.44 -17.66
C ALA A 94 0.80 8.02 -17.31
N VAL A 95 1.79 8.49 -18.06
CA VAL A 95 3.21 8.21 -17.81
C VAL A 95 3.65 8.76 -16.45
N ALA A 96 3.27 10.00 -16.14
CA ALA A 96 3.57 10.60 -14.83
C ALA A 96 2.96 9.78 -13.69
N TYR A 97 1.70 9.33 -13.82
CA TYR A 97 1.03 8.52 -12.81
C TYR A 97 1.70 7.16 -12.60
N VAL A 98 2.11 6.49 -13.68
CA VAL A 98 2.85 5.21 -13.62
C VAL A 98 4.19 5.40 -12.93
N LEU A 99 4.96 6.42 -13.32
CA LEU A 99 6.26 6.69 -12.72
C LEU A 99 6.13 7.05 -11.23
N CYS A 100 5.21 7.95 -10.87
CA CYS A 100 4.96 8.30 -9.48
C CYS A 100 4.54 7.10 -8.63
N SER A 101 3.69 6.22 -9.18
CA SER A 101 3.22 5.03 -8.46
C SER A 101 4.36 4.01 -8.25
N VAL A 102 5.13 3.71 -9.29
CA VAL A 102 6.19 2.68 -9.24
C VAL A 102 7.43 3.20 -8.51
N ALA A 103 7.98 4.35 -8.92
CA ALA A 103 9.17 4.91 -8.31
C ALA A 103 8.87 5.42 -6.89
N GLY A 104 7.72 6.07 -6.70
CA GLY A 104 7.28 6.49 -5.37
C GLY A 104 7.03 5.30 -4.45
N GLY A 105 6.42 4.21 -4.95
CA GLY A 105 6.20 3.00 -4.16
C GLY A 105 7.53 2.36 -3.72
N LEU A 106 8.52 2.28 -4.62
CA LEU A 106 9.85 1.80 -4.29
C LEU A 106 10.53 2.70 -3.24
N ALA A 107 10.49 4.02 -3.44
CA ALA A 107 11.05 4.98 -2.49
C ALA A 107 10.37 4.89 -1.12
N ALA A 108 9.05 4.72 -1.09
CA ALA A 108 8.26 4.55 0.12
C ALA A 108 8.66 3.29 0.89
N VAL A 109 8.82 2.14 0.21
CA VAL A 109 9.31 0.90 0.85
C VAL A 109 10.70 1.10 1.47
N VAL A 110 11.63 1.72 0.73
CA VAL A 110 13.00 1.96 1.22
C VAL A 110 12.99 2.90 2.42
N ALA A 111 12.23 3.99 2.36
CA ALA A 111 12.07 4.95 3.45
C ALA A 111 11.47 4.28 4.70
N GLY A 112 10.38 3.53 4.53
CA GLY A 112 9.72 2.78 5.59
C GLY A 112 10.67 1.78 6.24
N ARG A 113 11.38 0.97 5.44
CA ARG A 113 12.35 -0.01 5.95
C ARG A 113 13.48 0.64 6.72
N THR A 114 14.01 1.75 6.21
CA THR A 114 15.08 2.49 6.89
C THR A 114 14.59 3.04 8.23
N ALA A 115 13.40 3.64 8.27
CA ALA A 115 12.78 4.09 9.51
C ALA A 115 12.58 2.95 10.50
N GLY A 116 12.05 1.81 10.05
CA GLY A 116 11.84 0.63 10.89
C GLY A 116 13.13 0.11 11.52
N SER A 117 14.19 -0.01 10.73
CA SER A 117 15.50 -0.48 11.23
C SER A 117 16.13 0.45 12.27
N ARG A 118 15.84 1.77 12.20
CA ARG A 118 16.33 2.74 13.19
C ARG A 118 15.54 2.68 14.50
N ILE A 119 14.26 2.33 14.43
CA ILE A 119 13.38 2.20 15.61
C ILE A 119 13.59 0.86 16.30
N GLY A 120 13.80 -0.21 15.53
CA GLY A 120 13.97 -1.57 16.04
C GLY A 120 15.23 -1.79 16.88
N GLY A 121 16.19 -0.85 16.85
CA GLY A 121 17.52 -1.02 17.43
C GLY A 121 18.33 -2.12 16.71
N PRO A 122 19.66 -2.18 16.90
CA PRO A 122 20.41 -3.37 16.49
C PRO A 122 19.82 -4.57 17.24
N ALA A 123 19.36 -5.58 16.51
CA ALA A 123 19.22 -6.91 17.10
C ALA A 123 20.61 -7.26 17.69
N CYS A 124 20.66 -7.46 19.01
CA CYS A 124 21.88 -7.72 19.78
C CYS A 124 22.85 -8.68 19.09
#